data_AF-A0A7W5YUL7-F1
#
_entry.id   AF-A0A7W5YUL7-F1
#
_cell.length_a   1.000
_cell.length_b   1.000
_cell.length_c   1.000
_cell.angle_alpha   90.00
_cell.angle_beta   90.00
_cell.angle_gamma   90.00
#
_symmetry.space_group_name_H-M   'P 1'
#
loop_
_entity.id
_entity.type
_entity.pdbx_description
1 polymer ?
#
loop_
_entity_poly.entity_id
_entity_poly.type
_entity_poly.pdbx_seq_one_letter_code
_entity_poly.pdbx_strand_id
1 'polypeptide(L)'
;MKQMKFSELIQNLRHGMNDDVIAFVIAVSRFDFAFKKAGGFFTRPYGTTPDVDWQHHVPNAFAGFETKCEDLRSTEFFLRPPREFKRVDGVAEFTQQPAALSDTKSIFWAIWTLRKNLMHGTKGKLFSRDHILVRDANVVLERAFQFCQDSDDLHLLSVAEIMQKVESEVLEDEGE
;
A
#
# COMPACT_ATOMS: atom_id res chain seq x y z
N MET A 1 -23.62 16.83 12.88
CA MET A 1 -23.04 16.02 11.78
C MET A 1 -24.12 15.12 11.20
N LYS A 2 -24.39 15.17 9.89
CA LYS A 2 -25.33 14.24 9.24
C LYS A 2 -24.62 12.87 9.10
N GLN A 3 -25.23 11.83 9.64
CA GLN A 3 -24.70 10.46 9.54
C GLN A 3 -24.91 9.98 8.10
N MET A 4 -23.82 9.69 7.39
CA MET A 4 -23.85 9.19 6.01
C MET A 4 -24.49 7.80 6.00
N LYS A 5 -25.46 7.58 5.11
CA LYS A 5 -26.11 6.27 5.01
C LYS A 5 -25.12 5.25 4.41
N PHE A 6 -25.17 4.01 4.87
CA PHE A 6 -24.29 2.94 4.38
C PHE A 6 -24.38 2.77 2.85
N SER A 7 -25.56 2.93 2.27
CA SER A 7 -25.77 2.91 0.82
C SER A 7 -25.06 4.05 0.08
N GLU A 8 -25.05 5.27 0.64
CA GLU A 8 -24.31 6.41 0.09
C GLU A 8 -22.80 6.20 0.19
N LEU A 9 -22.32 5.58 1.28
CA LEU A 9 -20.92 5.17 1.43
C LEU A 9 -20.53 4.17 0.33
N ILE A 10 -21.30 3.11 0.14
CA ILE A 10 -21.04 2.10 -0.90
C ILE A 10 -21.10 2.71 -2.31
N GLN A 11 -22.05 3.60 -2.57
CA GLN A 11 -22.18 4.25 -3.87
C GLN A 11 -21.01 5.22 -4.15
N ASN A 12 -20.56 5.96 -3.14
CA ASN A 12 -19.38 6.83 -3.22
C ASN A 12 -18.09 6.02 -3.45
N LEU A 13 -17.95 4.87 -2.77
CA LEU A 13 -16.84 3.95 -2.98
C LEU A 13 -16.86 3.40 -4.43
N ARG A 14 -18.01 2.94 -4.91
CA ARG A 14 -18.17 2.37 -6.27
C ARG A 14 -17.98 3.38 -7.40
N HIS A 15 -18.34 4.64 -7.22
CA HIS A 15 -18.16 5.67 -8.26
C HIS A 15 -16.74 6.27 -8.32
N GLY A 16 -15.95 6.11 -7.25
CA GLY A 16 -14.59 6.62 -7.18
C GLY A 16 -13.49 5.59 -7.41
N MET A 17 -13.76 4.30 -7.20
CA MET A 17 -12.77 3.22 -7.25
C MET A 17 -12.90 2.44 -8.56
N ASN A 18 -11.95 2.62 -9.48
CA ASN A 18 -11.79 1.70 -10.61
C ASN A 18 -11.04 0.43 -10.16
N ASP A 19 -10.95 -0.56 -11.04
CA ASP A 19 -10.32 -1.86 -10.73
C ASP A 19 -8.90 -1.72 -10.18
N ASP A 20 -8.12 -0.76 -10.69
CA ASP A 20 -6.78 -0.47 -10.16
C ASP A 20 -6.78 -0.10 -8.68
N VAL A 21 -7.76 0.71 -8.24
CA VAL A 21 -7.87 1.14 -6.83
C VAL A 21 -8.29 -0.02 -5.95
N ILE A 22 -9.19 -0.86 -6.44
CA ILE A 22 -9.60 -2.09 -5.73
C ILE A 22 -8.39 -3.03 -5.61
N ALA A 23 -7.69 -3.30 -6.71
CA ALA A 23 -6.48 -4.12 -6.73
C ALA A 23 -5.40 -3.60 -5.78
N PHE A 24 -5.18 -2.27 -5.75
CA PHE A 24 -4.22 -1.65 -4.84
C PHE A 24 -4.60 -1.86 -3.37
N VAL A 25 -5.85 -1.61 -3.00
CA VAL A 25 -6.33 -1.80 -1.63
C VAL A 25 -6.20 -3.27 -1.20
N ILE A 26 -6.54 -4.21 -2.09
CA ILE A 26 -6.40 -5.65 -1.84
C ILE A 26 -4.93 -6.00 -1.65
N ALA A 27 -4.06 -5.61 -2.59
CA ALA A 27 -2.64 -5.93 -2.57
C ALA A 27 -1.95 -5.43 -1.29
N VAL A 28 -2.13 -4.15 -0.95
CA VAL A 28 -1.55 -3.59 0.28
C VAL A 28 -2.10 -4.26 1.54
N SER A 29 -3.40 -4.60 1.57
CA SER A 29 -3.99 -5.30 2.71
C SER A 29 -3.48 -6.74 2.84
N ARG A 30 -3.25 -7.44 1.72
CA ARG A 30 -2.65 -8.78 1.71
C ARG A 30 -1.21 -8.73 2.22
N PHE A 31 -0.40 -7.77 1.78
CA PHE A 31 0.94 -7.56 2.33
C PHE A 31 0.90 -7.28 3.84
N ASP A 32 0.03 -6.37 4.29
CA ASP A 32 -0.09 -6.03 5.72
C ASP A 32 -0.46 -7.26 6.56
N PHE A 33 -1.37 -8.09 6.07
CA PHE A 33 -1.73 -9.36 6.70
C PHE A 33 -0.57 -10.37 6.68
N ALA A 34 0.11 -10.52 5.55
CA ALA A 34 1.21 -11.46 5.40
C ALA A 34 2.40 -11.09 6.30
N PHE A 35 2.79 -9.81 6.37
CA PHE A 35 3.79 -9.32 7.31
C PHE A 35 3.37 -9.58 8.77
N LYS A 36 2.08 -9.41 9.10
CA LYS A 36 1.56 -9.75 10.43
C LYS A 36 1.69 -11.23 10.77
N LYS A 37 1.50 -12.11 9.78
CA LYS A 37 1.51 -13.56 9.96
C LYS A 37 2.93 -14.14 9.96
N ALA A 38 3.80 -13.67 9.07
CA ALA A 38 5.21 -14.07 9.02
C ALA A 38 5.98 -13.61 10.26
N GLY A 39 5.59 -12.47 10.85
CA GLY A 39 6.25 -11.90 12.02
C GLY A 39 7.58 -11.22 11.69
N GLY A 40 8.17 -10.52 12.66
CA GLY A 40 9.47 -9.83 12.48
C GLY A 40 9.40 -8.42 11.88
N PHE A 41 8.23 -7.97 11.44
CA PHE A 41 8.04 -6.68 10.75
C PHE A 41 7.34 -5.60 11.60
N PHE A 42 7.48 -5.59 12.92
CA PHE A 42 6.67 -4.74 13.81
C PHE A 42 7.48 -3.66 14.51
N THR A 43 6.91 -2.47 14.68
CA THR A 43 7.50 -1.41 15.54
C THR A 43 7.50 -1.79 17.02
N ARG A 44 6.57 -2.68 17.42
CA ARG A 44 6.49 -3.27 18.76
C ARG A 44 6.12 -4.75 18.64
N PRO A 45 7.00 -5.68 19.10
CA PRO A 45 6.73 -7.11 19.02
C PRO A 45 5.73 -7.62 20.08
N TYR A 46 5.32 -6.77 21.03
CA TYR A 46 4.43 -7.15 22.14
C TYR A 46 3.21 -6.20 22.20
N GLY A 47 2.00 -6.78 22.22
CA GLY A 47 0.72 -6.06 22.30
C GLY A 47 -0.45 -6.83 21.67
N THR A 48 -1.69 -6.40 21.92
CA THR A 48 -2.90 -7.04 21.35
C THR A 48 -3.14 -6.68 19.88
N THR A 49 -2.42 -5.69 19.35
CA THR A 49 -2.51 -5.20 17.97
C THR A 49 -1.11 -4.86 17.46
N PRO A 50 -0.37 -5.85 16.92
CA PRO A 50 0.93 -5.60 16.34
C PRO A 50 0.78 -4.81 15.03
N ASP A 51 1.40 -3.62 14.98
CA ASP A 51 1.40 -2.74 13.81
C ASP A 51 2.64 -2.99 12.94
N VAL A 52 2.42 -3.31 11.67
CA VAL A 52 3.48 -3.49 10.69
C VAL A 52 4.24 -2.18 10.51
N ASP A 53 5.56 -2.25 10.64
CA ASP A 53 6.45 -1.13 10.44
C ASP A 53 6.82 -0.98 8.95
N TRP A 54 5.94 -0.29 8.24
CA TRP A 54 6.16 0.13 6.86
C TRP A 54 7.27 1.19 6.70
N GLN A 55 7.80 1.74 7.80
CA GLN A 55 8.79 2.82 7.76
C GLN A 55 10.22 2.31 7.89
N HIS A 56 10.45 1.28 8.71
CA HIS A 56 11.80 0.75 8.95
C HIS A 56 11.89 -0.75 8.71
N HIS A 57 11.15 -1.60 9.44
CA HIS A 57 11.35 -3.04 9.34
C HIS A 57 11.01 -3.62 7.96
N VAL A 58 9.90 -3.22 7.35
CA VAL A 58 9.55 -3.69 5.99
C VAL A 58 10.62 -3.24 4.98
N PRO A 59 10.94 -1.95 4.81
CA PRO A 59 11.98 -1.53 3.87
C PRO A 59 13.35 -2.20 4.07
N ASN A 60 13.75 -2.45 5.32
CA ASN A 60 15.05 -3.06 5.62
C ASN A 60 15.15 -4.50 5.11
N ALA A 61 14.04 -5.26 5.12
CA ALA A 61 14.01 -6.60 4.54
C ALA A 61 14.12 -6.56 3.00
N PHE A 62 13.67 -5.48 2.37
CA PHE A 62 13.72 -5.27 0.92
C PHE A 62 14.99 -4.56 0.45
N ALA A 63 16.13 -4.73 1.13
CA ALA A 63 17.36 -4.02 0.77
C ALA A 63 17.72 -4.20 -0.71
N GLY A 64 17.94 -3.09 -1.43
CA GLY A 64 18.24 -3.09 -2.86
C GLY A 64 17.03 -3.15 -3.80
N PHE A 65 15.80 -3.22 -3.27
CA PHE A 65 14.57 -3.27 -4.07
C PHE A 65 14.39 -2.06 -5.00
N GLU A 66 15.00 -0.90 -4.70
CA GLU A 66 14.97 0.26 -5.61
C GLU A 66 15.49 -0.04 -7.02
N THR A 67 16.43 -0.98 -7.13
CA THR A 67 16.99 -1.41 -8.43
C THR A 67 15.94 -2.08 -9.31
N LYS A 68 15.00 -2.82 -8.70
CA LYS A 68 13.86 -3.44 -9.38
C LYS A 68 12.84 -2.42 -9.87
N CYS A 69 12.98 -1.15 -9.50
CA CYS A 69 12.05 -0.07 -9.85
C CYS A 69 12.68 1.01 -10.75
N GLU A 70 13.90 0.80 -11.27
CA GLU A 70 14.64 1.83 -12.02
C GLU A 70 13.95 2.29 -13.30
N ASP A 71 13.30 1.39 -14.03
CA ASP A 71 12.56 1.72 -15.25
C ASP A 71 11.32 2.59 -14.96
N LEU A 72 10.80 2.57 -13.73
CA LEU A 72 9.67 3.38 -13.31
C LEU A 72 10.05 4.82 -12.96
N ARG A 73 11.33 5.20 -12.97
CA ARG A 73 11.81 6.55 -12.60
C ARG A 73 11.16 7.69 -13.39
N SER A 74 10.63 7.38 -14.57
CA SER A 74 9.96 8.33 -15.46
C SER A 74 8.43 8.38 -15.29
N THR A 75 7.85 7.54 -14.43
CA THR A 75 6.40 7.49 -14.21
C THR A 75 5.92 8.58 -13.24
N GLU A 76 4.60 8.79 -13.20
CA GLU A 76 3.99 9.80 -12.34
C GLU A 76 4.29 9.55 -10.86
N PHE A 77 4.28 8.28 -10.44
CA PHE A 77 4.56 7.89 -9.06
C PHE A 77 5.97 8.29 -8.61
N PHE A 78 6.98 8.15 -9.47
CA PHE A 78 8.36 8.51 -9.14
C PHE A 78 8.66 10.00 -9.34
N LEU A 79 8.10 10.64 -10.38
CA LEU A 79 8.34 12.05 -10.67
C LEU A 79 7.56 12.99 -9.73
N ARG A 80 6.34 12.59 -9.36
CA ARG A 80 5.43 13.39 -8.52
C ARG A 80 4.81 12.48 -7.46
N PRO A 81 5.57 12.04 -6.44
CA PRO A 81 5.08 11.10 -5.45
C PRO A 81 3.85 11.61 -4.67
N PRO A 82 3.10 10.69 -4.03
CA PRO A 82 2.04 11.04 -3.09
C PRO A 82 2.55 11.97 -1.99
N ARG A 83 1.77 13.00 -1.67
CA ARG A 83 2.10 13.93 -0.59
C ARG A 83 1.53 13.44 0.72
N GLU A 84 2.29 13.62 1.78
CA GLU A 84 1.74 13.54 3.13
C GLU A 84 0.81 14.71 3.40
N PHE A 85 -0.28 14.45 4.11
CA PHE A 85 -1.08 15.49 4.72
C PHE A 85 -1.11 15.31 6.24
N LYS A 86 -1.17 16.42 6.96
CA LYS A 86 -1.48 16.44 8.39
C LYS A 86 -2.73 17.26 8.60
N ARG A 87 -3.45 16.99 9.69
CA ARG A 87 -4.48 17.91 10.15
C ARG A 87 -3.85 18.96 11.04
N VAL A 88 -3.88 20.21 10.63
CA VAL A 88 -3.50 21.39 11.42
C VAL A 88 -4.81 22.12 11.71
N ASP A 89 -5.14 22.28 13.00
CA ASP A 89 -6.38 22.93 13.45
C ASP A 89 -7.68 22.38 12.79
N GLY A 90 -7.71 21.07 12.54
CA GLY A 90 -8.86 20.40 11.91
C GLY A 90 -8.91 20.47 10.38
N VAL A 91 -7.99 21.21 9.75
CA VAL A 91 -7.85 21.34 8.29
C VAL A 91 -6.76 20.41 7.78
N ALA A 92 -7.04 19.65 6.73
CA ALA A 92 -6.02 18.81 6.10
C ALA A 92 -5.09 19.67 5.22
N GLU A 93 -3.81 19.70 5.59
CA GLU A 93 -2.78 20.46 4.89
C GLU A 93 -1.68 19.53 4.37
N PHE A 94 -1.23 19.79 3.14
CA PHE A 94 -0.03 19.12 2.61
C PHE A 94 1.19 19.76 3.21
N THR A 95 1.87 19.04 4.10
CA THR A 95 2.87 19.66 4.97
C THR A 95 4.24 19.83 4.32
N GLN A 96 4.60 19.00 3.32
CA GLN A 96 5.91 19.04 2.67
C GLN A 96 5.85 18.57 1.20
N GLN A 97 6.82 18.99 0.40
CA GLN A 97 7.10 18.34 -0.87
C GLN A 97 7.61 16.92 -0.59
N PRO A 98 7.11 15.90 -1.31
CA PRO A 98 7.54 14.54 -1.10
C PRO A 98 8.98 14.39 -1.58
N ALA A 99 9.79 13.64 -0.84
CA ALA A 99 11.16 13.34 -1.20
C ALA A 99 11.21 12.54 -2.52
N ALA A 100 12.35 12.62 -3.22
CA ALA A 100 12.59 11.76 -4.36
C ALA A 100 12.55 10.28 -3.92
N LEU A 101 11.99 9.41 -4.76
CA LEU A 101 11.90 7.99 -4.47
C LEU A 101 13.22 7.27 -4.80
N SER A 102 14.34 7.72 -4.22
CA SER A 102 15.71 7.27 -4.55
C SER A 102 16.07 5.89 -4.02
N ASP A 103 15.44 5.46 -2.94
CA ASP A 103 15.79 4.24 -2.20
C ASP A 103 14.56 3.41 -1.82
N THR A 104 14.75 2.14 -1.45
CA THR A 104 13.66 1.24 -1.05
C THR A 104 12.72 1.85 0.00
N LYS A 105 13.27 2.53 1.02
CA LYS A 105 12.47 3.11 2.09
C LYS A 105 11.54 4.19 1.57
N SER A 106 12.03 5.09 0.73
CA SER A 106 11.23 6.15 0.12
C SER A 106 10.09 5.58 -0.75
N ILE A 107 10.34 4.49 -1.47
CA ILE A 107 9.34 3.80 -2.32
C ILE A 107 8.22 3.21 -1.46
N PHE A 108 8.55 2.41 -0.45
CA PHE A 108 7.56 1.81 0.45
C PHE A 108 6.77 2.87 1.23
N TRP A 109 7.43 3.94 1.65
CA TRP A 109 6.77 5.05 2.33
C TRP A 109 5.79 5.79 1.42
N ALA A 110 6.08 5.92 0.12
CA ALA A 110 5.17 6.48 -0.87
C ALA A 110 3.92 5.61 -1.06
N ILE A 111 4.06 4.29 -1.12
CA ILE A 111 2.93 3.33 -1.16
C ILE A 111 2.05 3.50 0.08
N TRP A 112 2.67 3.52 1.26
CA TRP A 112 1.94 3.70 2.52
C TRP A 112 1.21 5.05 2.58
N THR A 113 1.84 6.10 2.08
CA THR A 113 1.24 7.44 1.98
C THR A 113 0.06 7.45 1.02
N LEU A 114 0.16 6.79 -0.14
CA LEU A 114 -0.96 6.63 -1.07
C LEU A 114 -2.13 5.89 -0.42
N ARG A 115 -1.86 4.76 0.26
CA ARG A 115 -2.87 4.02 1.03
C ARG A 115 -3.58 4.91 2.05
N LYS A 116 -2.83 5.64 2.88
CA LYS A 116 -3.40 6.60 3.85
C LYS A 116 -4.29 7.64 3.16
N ASN A 117 -3.83 8.19 2.04
CA ASN A 117 -4.58 9.21 1.30
C ASN A 117 -5.93 8.69 0.77
N LEU A 118 -5.98 7.44 0.34
CA LEU A 118 -7.21 6.79 -0.13
C LEU A 118 -8.16 6.43 1.04
N MET A 119 -7.61 5.92 2.14
CA MET A 119 -8.42 5.33 3.23
C MET A 119 -8.93 6.35 4.25
N HIS A 120 -8.26 7.50 4.44
CA HIS A 120 -8.66 8.48 5.45
C HIS A 120 -9.76 9.45 4.99
N GLY A 121 -10.41 9.19 3.85
CA GLY A 121 -11.66 9.84 3.44
C GLY A 121 -11.57 11.35 3.21
N THR A 122 -10.36 11.92 3.18
CA THR A 122 -10.15 13.35 3.00
C THR A 122 -10.46 13.81 1.57
N LYS A 123 -10.47 12.87 0.61
CA LYS A 123 -10.86 13.11 -0.78
C LYS A 123 -12.23 12.48 -1.05
N GLY A 124 -13.24 13.31 -1.30
CA GLY A 124 -14.56 12.85 -1.74
C GLY A 124 -14.61 12.29 -3.16
N LYS A 125 -13.51 12.43 -3.93
CA LYS A 125 -13.35 11.89 -5.29
C LYS A 125 -11.87 11.71 -5.61
N LEU A 126 -11.53 10.64 -6.34
CA LEU A 126 -10.20 10.46 -6.93
C LEU A 126 -10.12 11.24 -8.25
N PHE A 127 -9.00 11.93 -8.47
CA PHE A 127 -8.75 12.64 -9.72
C PHE A 127 -7.90 11.79 -10.66
N SER A 128 -7.81 12.16 -11.94
CA SER A 128 -7.05 11.40 -12.95
C SER A 128 -5.62 11.07 -12.51
N ARG A 129 -4.95 12.00 -11.81
CA ARG A 129 -3.61 11.76 -11.25
C ARG A 129 -3.60 10.66 -10.19
N ASP A 130 -4.61 10.61 -9.31
CA ASP A 130 -4.68 9.59 -8.27
C ASP A 130 -4.80 8.19 -8.89
N HIS A 131 -5.56 8.04 -9.98
CA HIS A 131 -5.63 6.77 -10.72
C HIS A 131 -4.26 6.37 -11.32
N ILE A 132 -3.50 7.32 -11.87
CA ILE A 132 -2.15 7.04 -12.40
C ILE A 132 -1.22 6.61 -11.26
N LEU A 133 -1.23 7.31 -10.13
CA LEU A 133 -0.44 6.95 -8.95
C LEU A 133 -0.74 5.54 -8.46
N VAL A 134 -2.02 5.16 -8.44
CA VAL A 134 -2.49 3.83 -8.04
C VAL A 134 -2.02 2.76 -9.01
N ARG A 135 -2.21 2.97 -10.32
CA ARG A 135 -1.75 2.04 -11.35
C ARG A 135 -0.24 1.80 -11.27
N ASP A 136 0.54 2.87 -11.18
CA ASP A 136 2.00 2.76 -11.08
C ASP A 136 2.40 2.06 -9.76
N ALA A 137 1.69 2.32 -8.66
CA ALA A 137 1.92 1.64 -7.38
C ALA A 137 1.58 0.14 -7.41
N ASN A 138 0.58 -0.28 -8.17
CA ASN A 138 0.28 -1.71 -8.38
C ASN A 138 1.46 -2.44 -9.01
N VAL A 139 2.13 -1.83 -10.01
CA VAL A 139 3.34 -2.40 -10.62
C VAL A 139 4.46 -2.55 -9.57
N VAL A 140 4.63 -1.56 -8.69
CA VAL A 140 5.62 -1.65 -7.59
C VAL A 140 5.27 -2.78 -6.62
N LEU A 141 3.99 -2.94 -6.26
CA LEU A 141 3.54 -4.01 -5.36
C LEU A 141 3.69 -5.40 -5.96
N GLU A 142 3.43 -5.56 -7.26
CA GLU A 142 3.67 -6.80 -7.99
C GLU A 142 5.17 -7.17 -7.95
N ARG A 143 6.05 -6.21 -8.19
CA ARG A 143 7.50 -6.43 -8.09
C ARG A 143 7.95 -6.72 -6.67
N ALA A 144 7.34 -6.10 -5.67
CA ALA A 144 7.61 -6.42 -4.27
C ALA A 144 7.20 -7.87 -3.96
N PHE A 145 6.11 -8.35 -4.53
CA PHE A 145 5.69 -9.75 -4.35
C PHE A 145 6.69 -10.70 -5.02
N GLN A 146 7.11 -10.42 -6.26
CA GLN A 146 8.17 -11.19 -6.93
C GLN A 146 9.47 -11.17 -6.13
N PHE A 147 9.85 -10.02 -5.56
CA PHE A 147 11.03 -9.91 -4.70
C PHE A 147 10.92 -10.82 -3.47
N CYS A 148 9.74 -10.93 -2.85
CA CYS A 148 9.52 -11.89 -1.77
C CYS A 148 9.69 -13.34 -2.22
N GLN A 149 9.21 -13.70 -3.41
CA GLN A 149 9.31 -15.06 -3.95
C GLN A 149 10.76 -15.47 -4.27
N ASP A 150 11.56 -14.51 -4.73
CA ASP A 150 12.96 -14.72 -5.15
C ASP A 150 13.96 -14.55 -4.00
N SER A 151 13.50 -14.20 -2.80
CA SER A 151 14.36 -13.85 -1.66
C SER A 151 14.91 -15.09 -0.94
N ASP A 152 16.15 -15.03 -0.47
CA ASP A 152 16.72 -16.04 0.45
C ASP A 152 16.33 -15.77 1.93
N ASP A 153 15.74 -14.60 2.24
CA ASP A 153 15.19 -14.30 3.57
C ASP A 153 13.92 -15.11 3.83
N LEU A 154 13.97 -15.97 4.85
CA LEU A 154 12.87 -16.85 5.24
C LEU A 154 11.58 -16.12 5.62
N HIS A 155 11.67 -14.90 6.17
CA HIS A 155 10.47 -14.11 6.48
C HIS A 155 9.82 -13.58 5.21
N LEU A 156 10.61 -13.13 4.23
CA LEU A 156 10.06 -12.68 2.93
C LEU A 156 9.48 -13.83 2.12
N LEU A 157 10.12 -15.00 2.12
CA LEU A 157 9.55 -16.20 1.51
C LEU A 157 8.20 -16.56 2.17
N SER A 158 8.14 -16.54 3.50
CA SER A 158 6.90 -16.79 4.23
C SER A 158 5.80 -15.77 3.88
N VAL A 159 6.15 -14.49 3.71
CA VAL A 159 5.21 -13.46 3.24
C VAL A 159 4.62 -13.84 1.87
N ALA A 160 5.46 -14.25 0.92
CA ALA A 160 4.99 -14.69 -0.40
C ALA A 160 4.06 -15.91 -0.32
N GLU A 161 4.42 -16.93 0.47
CA GLU A 161 3.60 -18.14 0.65
C GLU A 161 2.23 -17.81 1.26
N ILE A 162 2.19 -16.95 2.28
CA ILE A 162 0.93 -16.53 2.92
C ILE A 162 0.05 -15.79 1.93
N MET A 163 0.62 -14.89 1.11
CA MET A 163 -0.14 -14.16 0.10
C MET A 163 -0.73 -15.08 -0.97
N GLN A 164 0.00 -16.10 -1.43
CA GLN A 164 -0.49 -17.09 -2.39
C GLN A 164 -1.63 -17.94 -1.81
N LYS A 165 -1.50 -18.37 -0.55
CA LYS A 165 -2.52 -19.19 0.10
C LYS A 165 -3.86 -18.44 0.26
N VAL A 166 -3.80 -17.15 0.61
CA VAL A 166 -5.00 -16.30 0.70
C VAL A 166 -5.67 -16.14 -0.67
N GLU A 167 -4.92 -16.19 -1.76
CA GLU A 167 -5.48 -16.13 -3.11
C GLU A 167 -6.17 -17.43 -3.52
N SER A 168 -5.60 -18.60 -3.20
CA SER A 168 -6.23 -19.88 -3.50
C SER A 168 -7.52 -20.11 -2.72
N GLU A 169 -7.57 -19.72 -1.43
CA GLU A 169 -8.76 -19.91 -0.59
C GLU A 169 -9.95 -19.05 -1.05
N VAL A 170 -9.71 -17.86 -1.61
CA VAL A 170 -10.78 -17.01 -2.16
C VAL A 170 -11.36 -17.58 -3.47
N LEU A 171 -10.52 -18.22 -4.29
CA LEU A 171 -10.98 -18.81 -5.55
C LEU A 171 -11.78 -20.11 -5.34
N GLU A 172 -11.55 -20.82 -4.24
CA GLU A 172 -12.33 -22.00 -3.85
C GLU A 172 -13.74 -21.61 -3.35
N ASP A 173 -13.87 -20.50 -2.61
CA ASP A 173 -15.17 -20.01 -2.10
C ASP A 173 -16.06 -19.34 -3.17
N GLU A 174 -15.50 -18.86 -4.28
CA GLU A 174 -16.28 -18.32 -5.42
C GLU A 174 -16.76 -19.42 -6.40
N GLY A 175 -16.41 -20.68 -6.16
CA GLY A 175 -16.70 -21.85 -7.00
C GLY A 175 -17.86 -22.74 -6.54
N GLU A 176 -18.55 -22.44 -5.43
CA GLU A 176 -19.73 -23.18 -4.92
C GLU A 176 -21.07 -22.49 -5.19
#